data_AF-F2SME3-F1
#
_entry.id   AF-F2SME3-F1
#
_cell.length_a   1.000
_cell.length_b   1.000
_cell.length_c   1.000
_cell.angle_alpha   90.00
_cell.angle_beta   90.00
_cell.angle_gamma   90.00
#
_symmetry.space_group_name_H-M   'P 1'
#
loop_
_entity.id
_entity.type
_entity.pdbx_description
1 polymer ?
#
loop_
_entity_poly.entity_id
_entity_poly.type
_entity_poly.pdbx_seq_one_letter_code
_entity_poly.pdbx_strand_id
1 'polypeptide(L)'
;MKLSLAAAVLGALAVSAQTSTECNPLKQKCPADPALSGSADFGLTSESPRFHATGGSPTYGKDGASLTIGKRFDAPKLTSDFYIMFGYVEWEIKAAPGKGIVSSAVLLSDCLDEIDWEFLGGDPNQVQSNFFGKGDTTTYDRVQFHPAPNNNKEFHKYAVTGLRTRRPSTSTARMSANSPRIPPRDSTPRPP
;
A
#
# COMPACT_ATOMS: atom_id res chain seq x y z
N MET A 1 33.94 6.69 33.71
CA MET A 1 32.61 6.77 33.05
C MET A 1 32.84 6.74 31.55
N LYS A 2 32.44 5.65 30.86
CA LYS A 2 32.52 5.56 29.39
C LYS A 2 31.08 5.63 28.87
N LEU A 3 30.68 6.80 28.35
CA LEU A 3 29.41 6.93 27.63
C LEU A 3 29.56 6.17 26.31
N SER A 4 28.85 5.04 26.18
CA SER A 4 28.69 4.37 24.89
C SER A 4 27.47 4.97 24.20
N LEU A 5 27.70 5.78 23.16
CA LEU A 5 26.66 6.19 22.23
C LEU A 5 26.21 4.96 21.42
N ALA A 6 25.07 4.39 21.77
CA ALA A 6 24.38 3.44 20.89
C ALA A 6 23.64 4.23 19.82
N ALA A 7 24.24 4.37 18.63
CA ALA A 7 23.56 4.90 17.46
C ALA A 7 22.53 3.85 17.00
N ALA A 8 21.27 4.06 17.34
CA ALA A 8 20.16 3.31 16.78
C ALA A 8 19.98 3.73 15.31
N VAL A 9 20.62 3.00 14.40
CA VAL A 9 20.32 3.10 12.97
C VAL A 9 18.95 2.46 12.75
N LEU A 10 17.89 3.25 12.90
CA LEU A 10 16.60 2.94 12.26
C LEU A 10 16.83 3.05 10.75
N GLY A 11 17.30 1.97 10.13
CA GLY A 11 17.32 1.87 8.68
C GLY A 11 15.87 1.91 8.19
N ALA A 12 15.54 2.89 7.36
CA ALA A 12 14.25 2.99 6.68
C ALA A 12 13.96 1.66 5.97
N LEU A 13 13.06 0.86 6.53
CA LEU A 13 12.47 -0.28 5.84
C LEU A 13 11.44 0.30 4.88
N ALA A 14 11.90 0.82 3.74
CA ALA A 14 11.02 1.05 2.61
C ALA A 14 10.58 -0.34 2.13
N VAL A 15 9.35 -0.74 2.47
CA VAL A 15 8.77 -1.97 1.98
C VAL A 15 8.34 -1.67 0.56
N SER A 16 9.11 -2.15 -0.41
CA SER A 16 8.57 -2.26 -1.76
C SER A 16 7.67 -3.49 -1.76
N ALA A 17 6.36 -3.30 -1.59
CA ALA A 17 5.43 -4.20 -2.27
C ALA A 17 5.76 -4.08 -3.76
N GLN A 18 6.16 -5.17 -4.42
CA GLN A 18 6.55 -5.10 -5.83
C GLN A 18 5.30 -4.82 -6.66
N THR A 19 5.07 -3.54 -6.97
CA THR A 19 3.99 -3.11 -7.85
C THR A 19 4.35 -3.44 -9.29
N SER A 20 3.36 -3.97 -10.01
CA SER A 20 3.51 -4.40 -11.40
C SER A 20 2.27 -4.01 -12.18
N THR A 21 2.44 -3.78 -13.48
CA THR A 21 1.37 -3.58 -14.43
C THR A 21 1.49 -4.58 -15.57
N GLU A 22 0.36 -5.04 -16.10
CA GLU A 22 0.31 -5.90 -17.28
C GLU A 22 0.56 -5.11 -18.57
N CYS A 23 0.17 -3.82 -18.59
CA CYS A 23 0.36 -2.96 -19.74
C CYS A 23 0.86 -1.57 -19.30
N ASN A 24 2.12 -1.26 -19.61
CA ASN A 24 2.68 0.04 -19.29
C ASN A 24 2.54 1.02 -20.47
N PRO A 25 1.73 2.09 -20.35
CA PRO A 25 1.47 3.03 -21.45
C PRO A 25 2.68 3.88 -21.84
N LEU A 26 3.76 3.90 -21.03
CA LEU A 26 5.03 4.54 -21.41
C LEU A 26 5.88 3.68 -22.34
N LYS A 27 5.57 2.39 -22.44
CA LYS A 27 6.33 1.41 -23.22
C LYS A 27 5.56 0.89 -24.43
N GLN A 28 4.23 0.89 -24.36
CA GLN A 28 3.38 0.35 -25.41
C GLN A 28 1.98 0.99 -25.42
N LYS A 29 1.19 0.71 -26.45
CA LYS A 29 -0.22 1.09 -26.50
C LYS A 29 -1.04 0.15 -25.61
N CYS A 30 -1.76 0.72 -24.65
CA CYS A 30 -2.62 -0.02 -23.74
C CYS A 30 -4.11 0.20 -24.05
N PRO A 31 -5.00 -0.75 -23.67
CA PRO A 31 -6.43 -0.51 -23.61
C PRO A 31 -6.75 0.68 -22.69
N ALA A 32 -7.93 1.28 -22.89
CA ALA A 32 -8.39 2.33 -22.00
C ALA A 32 -8.81 1.74 -20.64
N ASP A 33 -8.42 2.42 -19.57
CA ASP A 33 -8.77 2.02 -18.21
C ASP A 33 -10.27 2.27 -17.92
N PRO A 34 -10.98 1.31 -17.29
CA PRO A 34 -12.32 1.55 -16.80
C PRO A 34 -12.29 2.60 -15.68
N ALA A 35 -13.01 3.71 -15.87
CA ALA A 35 -13.06 4.79 -14.89
C ALA A 35 -14.17 4.58 -13.84
N LEU A 36 -13.92 5.03 -12.61
CA LEU A 36 -15.00 5.29 -11.65
C LEU A 36 -15.80 6.50 -12.13
N SER A 37 -17.08 6.29 -12.41
CA SER A 37 -17.99 7.38 -12.77
C SER A 37 -18.58 7.99 -11.50
N GLY A 38 -18.11 9.18 -11.11
CA GLY A 38 -18.62 9.93 -9.96
C GLY A 38 -17.99 9.50 -8.63
N SER A 39 -18.74 9.67 -7.55
CA SER A 39 -18.33 9.30 -6.20
C SER A 39 -18.92 7.94 -5.82
N ALA A 40 -18.16 7.15 -5.06
CA ALA A 40 -18.62 5.86 -4.55
C ALA A 40 -18.09 5.64 -3.13
N ASP A 41 -18.87 4.89 -2.35
CA ASP A 41 -18.51 4.39 -1.03
C ASP A 41 -18.66 2.86 -1.05
N PHE A 42 -17.65 2.16 -0.52
CA PHE A 42 -17.61 0.71 -0.49
C PHE A 42 -17.38 0.23 0.95
N GLY A 43 -18.47 -0.16 1.63
CA GLY A 43 -18.37 -0.67 3.01
C GLY A 43 -17.68 -2.04 3.14
N LEU A 44 -17.57 -2.80 2.04
CA LEU A 44 -16.88 -4.10 1.97
C LEU A 44 -17.31 -5.09 3.09
N THR A 45 -18.56 -5.03 3.55
CA THR A 45 -19.11 -5.99 4.53
C THR A 45 -19.52 -7.32 3.90
N SER A 46 -19.56 -7.36 2.57
CA SER A 46 -19.64 -8.53 1.71
C SER A 46 -18.75 -8.32 0.49
N GLU A 47 -18.56 -9.38 -0.31
CA GLU A 47 -17.86 -9.28 -1.58
C GLU A 47 -18.52 -8.24 -2.50
N SER A 48 -17.70 -7.45 -3.19
CA SER A 48 -18.13 -6.39 -4.08
C SER A 48 -17.76 -6.75 -5.52
N PRO A 49 -18.67 -6.60 -6.50
CA PRO A 49 -18.38 -6.85 -7.91
C PRO A 49 -17.47 -5.77 -8.53
N ARG A 50 -16.94 -4.85 -7.72
CA ARG A 50 -16.09 -3.73 -8.12
C ARG A 50 -14.64 -3.93 -7.69
N PHE A 51 -14.34 -5.03 -7.02
CA PHE A 51 -13.02 -5.37 -6.53
C PHE A 51 -12.73 -6.85 -6.77
N HIS A 52 -11.53 -7.16 -7.20
CA HIS A 52 -11.04 -8.53 -7.33
C HIS A 52 -10.05 -8.88 -6.21
N ALA A 53 -10.11 -10.11 -5.71
CA ALA A 53 -9.14 -10.66 -4.77
C ALA A 53 -8.03 -11.44 -5.50
N THR A 54 -6.79 -11.37 -5.01
CA THR A 54 -5.64 -12.18 -5.48
C THR A 54 -4.71 -12.52 -4.31
N GLY A 55 -3.88 -13.56 -4.45
CA GLY A 55 -2.87 -13.91 -3.43
C GLY A 55 -3.44 -14.42 -2.09
N GLY A 56 -4.75 -14.68 -2.05
CA GLY A 56 -5.51 -15.16 -0.91
C GLY A 56 -7.00 -14.87 -1.09
N SER A 57 -7.82 -15.32 -0.14
CA SER A 57 -9.27 -15.09 -0.13
C SER A 57 -9.63 -14.21 1.08
N PRO A 58 -10.09 -12.97 0.86
CA PRO A 58 -10.61 -12.13 1.93
C PRO A 58 -11.81 -12.79 2.60
N THR A 59 -11.97 -12.55 3.91
CA THR A 59 -13.22 -12.83 4.61
C THR A 59 -13.96 -11.53 4.85
N TYR A 60 -15.28 -11.57 4.88
CA TYR A 60 -16.12 -10.39 5.00
C TYR A 60 -17.00 -10.47 6.26
N GLY A 61 -17.23 -9.33 6.89
CA GLY A 61 -18.10 -9.25 8.06
C GLY A 61 -18.49 -7.82 8.39
N LYS A 62 -19.02 -7.61 9.60
CA LYS A 62 -19.47 -6.28 10.07
C LYS A 62 -18.37 -5.21 10.08
N ASP A 63 -17.11 -5.62 10.17
CA ASP A 63 -15.94 -4.75 10.22
C ASP A 63 -15.29 -4.59 8.82
N GLY A 64 -15.98 -4.99 7.75
CA GLY A 64 -15.48 -4.93 6.37
C GLY A 64 -14.70 -6.17 5.93
N ALA A 65 -13.81 -5.98 4.95
CA ALA A 65 -12.97 -7.03 4.40
C ALA A 65 -11.72 -7.27 5.27
N SER A 66 -11.41 -8.54 5.53
CA SER A 66 -10.23 -8.96 6.29
C SER A 66 -9.22 -9.67 5.39
N LEU A 67 -8.01 -9.14 5.32
CA LEU A 67 -6.88 -9.66 4.55
C LEU A 67 -5.91 -10.41 5.49
N THR A 68 -6.12 -11.71 5.66
CA THR A 68 -5.44 -12.51 6.70
C THR A 68 -4.14 -13.15 6.21
N ILE A 69 -3.09 -13.05 7.02
CA ILE A 69 -1.81 -13.76 6.84
C ILE A 69 -1.73 -14.93 7.81
N GLY A 70 -2.13 -16.12 7.35
CA GLY A 70 -2.10 -17.33 8.17
C GLY A 70 -0.77 -18.07 8.11
N LYS A 71 -0.12 -18.08 6.95
CA LYS A 71 1.12 -18.83 6.71
C LYS A 71 2.12 -18.06 5.85
N ARG A 72 3.31 -18.64 5.69
CA ARG A 72 4.34 -18.11 4.80
C ARG A 72 3.81 -18.07 3.36
N PHE A 73 4.11 -16.97 2.67
CA PHE A 73 3.70 -16.67 1.29
C PHE A 73 2.23 -16.27 1.09
N ASP A 74 1.44 -16.14 2.15
CA ASP A 74 0.16 -15.44 2.04
C ASP A 74 0.43 -13.96 1.71
N ALA A 75 -0.27 -13.45 0.69
CA ALA A 75 -0.24 -12.05 0.27
C ALA A 75 -1.62 -11.65 -0.30
N PRO A 76 -2.69 -11.74 0.52
CA PRO A 76 -4.05 -11.40 0.13
C PRO A 76 -4.11 -9.93 -0.25
N LYS A 77 -4.61 -9.70 -1.46
CA LYS A 77 -4.77 -8.39 -2.05
C LYS A 77 -6.19 -8.23 -2.56
N LEU A 78 -6.80 -7.08 -2.28
CA LEU A 78 -8.07 -6.65 -2.88
C LEU A 78 -7.79 -5.46 -3.79
N THR A 79 -8.21 -5.49 -5.05
CA THR A 79 -7.88 -4.46 -6.06
C THR A 79 -9.15 -4.02 -6.79
N SER A 80 -9.34 -2.72 -7.00
CA SER A 80 -10.50 -2.22 -7.76
C SER A 80 -10.47 -2.64 -9.24
N ASP A 81 -11.65 -2.87 -9.82
CA ASP A 81 -11.83 -3.10 -11.26
C ASP A 81 -11.97 -1.79 -12.06
N PHE A 82 -11.82 -0.67 -11.37
CA PHE A 82 -11.88 0.68 -11.92
C PHE A 82 -10.68 1.48 -11.44
N TYR A 83 -10.42 2.57 -12.15
CA TYR A 83 -9.42 3.55 -11.81
C TYR A 83 -10.07 4.90 -11.51
N ILE A 84 -9.36 5.73 -10.78
CA ILE A 84 -9.72 7.13 -10.56
C ILE A 84 -8.71 8.06 -11.23
N MET A 85 -9.16 9.24 -11.64
CA MET A 85 -8.29 10.32 -12.10
C MET A 85 -8.51 11.53 -11.20
N PHE A 86 -7.55 11.81 -10.34
CA PHE A 86 -7.64 12.86 -9.34
C PHE A 86 -8.78 12.68 -8.33
N GLY A 87 -8.90 13.64 -7.39
CA GLY A 87 -9.97 13.65 -6.40
C GLY A 87 -9.49 13.31 -4.99
N TYR A 88 -10.36 12.62 -4.26
CA TYR A 88 -10.21 12.24 -2.86
C TYR A 88 -10.43 10.73 -2.72
N VAL A 89 -9.52 10.07 -2.01
CA VAL A 89 -9.68 8.66 -1.63
C VAL A 89 -9.43 8.56 -0.14
N GLU A 90 -10.31 7.85 0.56
CA GLU A 90 -10.19 7.55 1.98
C GLU A 90 -10.34 6.05 2.19
N TRP A 91 -9.50 5.49 3.04
CA TRP A 91 -9.61 4.13 3.54
C TRP A 91 -9.83 4.17 5.04
N GLU A 92 -10.78 3.38 5.54
CA GLU A 92 -10.93 3.10 6.97
C GLU A 92 -10.22 1.77 7.29
N ILE A 93 -9.09 1.84 8.01
CA ILE A 93 -8.17 0.71 8.18
C ILE A 93 -7.88 0.48 9.65
N LYS A 94 -7.91 -0.79 10.04
CA LYS A 94 -7.25 -1.32 11.24
C LYS A 94 -6.15 -2.28 10.78
N ALA A 95 -4.90 -1.90 11.01
CA ALA A 95 -3.72 -2.62 10.51
C ALA A 95 -3.55 -3.99 11.17
N ALA A 96 -2.99 -4.95 10.44
CA ALA A 96 -2.69 -6.25 10.98
C ALA A 96 -1.52 -6.17 11.97
N PRO A 97 -1.64 -6.75 13.18
CA PRO A 97 -0.53 -6.81 14.12
C PRO A 97 0.49 -7.89 13.70
N GLY A 98 1.70 -7.79 14.24
CA GLY A 98 2.72 -8.83 14.13
C GLY A 98 3.99 -8.34 13.46
N LYS A 99 5.14 -8.70 14.04
CA LYS A 99 6.45 -8.31 13.50
C LYS A 99 6.65 -8.92 12.11
N GLY A 100 6.99 -8.06 11.15
CA GLY A 100 7.18 -8.47 9.77
C GLY A 100 5.88 -8.65 8.98
N ILE A 101 4.72 -8.30 9.54
CA ILE A 101 3.50 -8.11 8.75
C ILE A 101 3.43 -6.64 8.34
N VAL A 102 3.06 -6.38 7.09
CA VAL A 102 2.78 -5.05 6.57
C VAL A 102 1.32 -5.04 6.18
N SER A 103 0.57 -4.01 6.49
CA SER A 103 -0.69 -3.71 5.80
C SER A 103 -0.44 -2.51 4.90
N SER A 104 -1.02 -2.50 3.70
CA SER A 104 -0.81 -1.42 2.73
C SER A 104 -2.13 -0.99 2.10
N ALA A 105 -2.28 0.31 1.84
CA ALA A 105 -3.32 0.89 1.01
C ALA A 105 -2.68 1.73 -0.09
N VAL A 106 -2.93 1.37 -1.35
CA VAL A 106 -2.13 1.82 -2.49
C VAL A 106 -3.03 2.35 -3.59
N LEU A 107 -2.66 3.50 -4.15
CA LEU A 107 -3.08 3.97 -5.46
C LEU A 107 -1.97 3.66 -6.45
N LEU A 108 -2.25 2.81 -7.44
CA LEU A 108 -1.27 2.40 -8.45
C LEU A 108 -1.81 2.59 -9.86
N SER A 109 -1.08 3.32 -10.70
CA SER A 109 -1.37 3.45 -12.12
C SER A 109 -0.69 2.40 -12.98
N ASP A 110 -1.16 2.27 -14.22
CA ASP A 110 -0.54 1.40 -15.22
C ASP A 110 0.85 1.86 -15.66
N CYS A 111 1.19 3.13 -15.49
CA CYS A 111 2.56 3.58 -15.70
C CYS A 111 3.46 3.46 -14.46
N LEU A 112 2.92 2.94 -13.35
CA LEU A 112 3.58 2.81 -12.04
C LEU A 112 3.79 4.17 -11.33
N ASP A 113 2.89 5.13 -11.54
CA ASP A 113 2.72 6.18 -10.54
C ASP A 113 2.01 5.55 -9.32
N GLU A 114 2.57 5.75 -8.13
CA GLU A 114 2.17 5.08 -6.90
C GLU A 114 2.06 6.10 -5.76
N ILE A 115 1.02 5.97 -4.94
CA ILE A 115 0.90 6.62 -3.63
C ILE A 115 0.41 5.56 -2.66
N ASP A 116 1.12 5.38 -1.55
CA ASP A 116 0.79 4.33 -0.60
C ASP A 116 0.80 4.81 0.86
N TRP A 117 0.01 4.10 1.66
CA TRP A 117 0.08 4.06 3.11
C TRP A 117 0.57 2.67 3.51
N GLU A 118 1.64 2.58 4.31
CA GLU A 118 2.17 1.32 4.82
C GLU A 118 2.20 1.28 6.35
N PHE A 119 1.62 0.22 6.90
CA PHE A 119 1.52 -0.04 8.32
C PHE A 119 2.40 -1.22 8.68
N LEU A 120 3.38 -1.01 9.56
CA LEU A 120 4.18 -2.11 10.07
C LEU A 120 3.48 -2.70 11.29
N GLY A 121 3.11 -3.98 11.24
CA GLY A 121 2.42 -4.66 12.35
C GLY A 121 3.25 -4.76 13.63
N GLY A 122 4.57 -4.52 13.55
CA GLY A 122 5.47 -4.40 14.69
C GLY A 122 5.56 -2.99 15.29
N ASP A 123 4.92 -1.99 14.67
CA ASP A 123 4.96 -0.59 15.09
C ASP A 123 3.57 0.05 15.02
N PRO A 124 2.75 -0.12 16.07
CA PRO A 124 1.35 0.24 16.05
C PRO A 124 1.07 1.74 16.29
N ASN A 125 2.12 2.57 16.30
CA ASN A 125 2.01 3.98 16.66
C ASN A 125 2.32 4.93 15.50
N GLN A 126 2.68 4.41 14.34
CA GLN A 126 3.00 5.19 13.15
C GLN A 126 2.56 4.48 11.87
N VAL A 127 2.35 5.27 10.83
CA VAL A 127 2.13 4.82 9.45
C VAL A 127 3.16 5.51 8.56
N GLN A 128 3.59 4.82 7.51
CA GLN A 128 4.43 5.39 6.47
C GLN A 128 3.57 5.85 5.30
N SER A 129 3.85 7.03 4.75
CA SER A 129 3.40 7.38 3.40
C SER A 129 4.58 7.30 2.45
N ASN A 130 4.37 6.80 1.24
CA ASN A 130 5.37 6.82 0.19
C ASN A 130 4.73 7.15 -1.16
N PHE A 131 5.56 7.46 -2.15
CA PHE A 131 5.11 7.64 -3.52
C PHE A 131 6.17 7.24 -4.54
N PHE A 132 5.72 6.75 -5.70
CA PHE A 132 6.58 6.50 -6.86
C PHE A 132 6.05 7.22 -8.09
N GLY A 133 6.96 7.75 -8.90
CA GLY A 133 6.62 8.30 -10.21
C GLY A 133 7.13 7.34 -11.27
N LYS A 134 6.25 6.78 -12.08
CA LYS A 134 6.62 5.92 -13.23
C LYS A 134 7.50 4.72 -12.88
N GLY A 135 7.36 4.19 -11.66
CA GLY A 135 8.16 3.09 -11.16
C GLY A 135 9.64 3.45 -10.90
N ASP A 136 9.96 4.73 -10.83
CA ASP A 136 11.32 5.20 -10.53
C ASP A 136 11.66 4.89 -9.06
N THR A 137 12.59 3.95 -8.85
CA THR A 137 13.11 3.52 -7.54
C THR A 137 14.57 3.96 -7.32
N THR A 138 15.07 4.94 -8.10
CA THR A 138 16.46 5.41 -8.01
C THR A 138 16.81 6.00 -6.65
N THR A 139 15.82 6.57 -5.94
CA THR A 139 15.96 7.12 -4.60
C THR A 139 14.93 6.55 -3.62
N TYR A 140 15.23 6.61 -2.32
CA TYR A 140 14.35 6.17 -1.23
C TYR A 140 14.04 7.31 -0.24
N ASP A 141 14.08 8.55 -0.71
CA ASP A 141 13.90 9.78 0.05
C ASP A 141 12.43 10.22 0.19
N ARG A 142 11.50 9.36 -0.22
CA ARG A 142 10.06 9.68 -0.39
C ARG A 142 9.18 9.22 0.76
N VAL A 143 9.73 8.38 1.65
CA VAL A 143 9.04 7.90 2.85
C VAL A 143 8.89 9.04 3.84
N GLN A 144 7.69 9.18 4.41
CA GLN A 144 7.42 10.02 5.56
C GLN A 144 6.68 9.20 6.63
N PHE A 145 6.99 9.45 7.90
CA PHE A 145 6.37 8.78 9.03
C PHE A 145 5.35 9.72 9.68
N HIS A 146 4.14 9.21 9.92
CA HIS A 146 3.05 9.95 10.51
C HIS A 146 2.58 9.27 11.81
N PRO A 147 2.31 10.02 12.89
CA PRO A 147 1.71 9.46 14.09
C PRO A 147 0.35 8.82 13.80
N ALA A 148 0.18 7.57 14.22
CA ALA A 148 -1.05 6.79 14.10
C ALA A 148 -1.18 5.84 15.30
N PRO A 149 -1.41 6.37 16.52
CA PRO A 149 -1.48 5.56 17.73
C PRO A 149 -2.59 4.51 17.65
N ASN A 150 -2.29 3.29 18.12
CA ASN A 150 -3.23 2.17 18.14
C ASN A 150 -3.78 1.76 16.76
N ASN A 151 -3.01 1.94 15.68
CA ASN A 151 -3.45 1.65 14.31
C ASN A 151 -3.83 0.18 14.07
N ASN A 152 -3.43 -0.75 14.95
CA ASN A 152 -3.73 -2.18 14.87
C ASN A 152 -4.82 -2.63 15.87
N LYS A 153 -5.34 -1.72 16.68
CA LYS A 153 -6.45 -1.99 17.62
C LYS A 153 -7.73 -1.26 17.23
N GLU A 154 -7.59 -0.10 16.62
CA GLU A 154 -8.68 0.80 16.24
C GLU A 154 -8.71 1.00 14.73
N PHE A 155 -9.90 1.30 14.20
CA PHE A 155 -10.04 1.78 12.83
C PHE A 155 -9.70 3.26 12.77
N HIS A 156 -8.93 3.63 11.76
CA HIS A 156 -8.56 5.02 11.47
C HIS A 156 -8.82 5.32 10.00
N LYS A 157 -9.10 6.58 9.69
CA LYS A 157 -9.29 7.06 8.32
C LYS A 157 -7.99 7.63 7.77
N TYR A 158 -7.53 7.07 6.65
CA TYR A 158 -6.34 7.51 5.93
C TYR A 158 -6.78 8.01 4.58
N ALA A 159 -6.38 9.24 4.23
CA ALA A 159 -6.87 9.87 3.01
C ALA A 159 -5.73 10.38 2.13
N VAL A 160 -5.92 10.26 0.82
CA VAL A 160 -5.12 10.94 -0.19
C VAL A 160 -6.01 12.00 -0.84
N THR A 161 -5.55 13.24 -0.80
CA THR A 161 -6.23 14.40 -1.37
C THR A 161 -5.34 15.10 -2.38
N GLY A 162 -5.90 16.03 -3.15
CA GLY A 162 -5.12 16.93 -3.98
C GLY A 162 -4.33 16.19 -5.06
N LEU A 163 -4.83 15.06 -5.54
CA LEU A 163 -4.21 14.21 -6.56
C LEU A 163 -3.86 14.93 -7.89
N ARG A 164 -4.16 16.22 -8.03
CA ARG A 164 -3.85 17.05 -9.19
C ARG A 164 -2.34 17.30 -9.32
N THR A 165 -1.70 16.67 -10.29
CA THR A 165 -0.28 16.91 -10.60
C THR A 165 -0.06 18.24 -11.34
N ARG A 166 1.04 18.95 -11.05
CA ARG A 166 1.46 20.17 -11.79
C ARG A 166 1.97 19.88 -13.22
N ARG A 167 2.18 18.60 -13.57
CA ARG A 167 2.40 18.14 -14.94
C ARG A 167 1.26 17.18 -15.29
N PRO A 168 0.64 17.28 -16.47
CA PRO A 168 -0.40 16.34 -16.89
C PRO A 168 0.24 14.98 -17.18
N SER A 169 0.48 14.17 -16.15
CA SER A 169 0.48 12.71 -16.30
C SER A 169 -0.98 12.29 -16.09
N THR A 170 -1.63 11.92 -17.18
CA THR A 170 -2.98 11.32 -17.21
C THR A 170 -2.91 9.89 -16.67
N SER A 171 -2.47 9.77 -15.42
CA SER A 171 -2.26 8.50 -14.74
C SER A 171 -3.48 8.23 -13.87
N THR A 172 -4.32 7.30 -14.31
CA THR A 172 -5.42 6.83 -13.47
C THR A 172 -4.85 5.80 -12.49
N ALA A 173 -5.38 5.70 -11.26
CA ALA A 173 -4.87 4.74 -10.27
C ALA A 173 -5.95 3.78 -9.79
N ARG A 174 -5.61 2.49 -9.62
CA ARG A 174 -6.43 1.51 -8.91
C ARG A 174 -6.20 1.62 -7.41
N MET A 175 -7.25 1.36 -6.65
CA MET A 175 -7.19 1.21 -5.21
C MET A 175 -6.84 -0.25 -4.89
N SER A 176 -5.80 -0.46 -4.08
CA SER A 176 -5.42 -1.79 -3.61
C SER A 176 -5.17 -1.81 -2.11
N ALA A 177 -5.61 -2.87 -1.44
CA ALA A 177 -5.20 -3.20 -0.07
C ALA A 177 -4.45 -4.54 -0.07
N ASN A 178 -3.30 -4.62 0.58
CA ASN A 178 -2.48 -5.83 0.66
C ASN A 178 -1.93 -6.01 2.08
N SER A 179 -1.55 -7.25 2.44
CA SER A 179 -0.88 -7.52 3.70
C SER A 179 0.37 -8.40 3.53
N PRO A 180 1.49 -7.94 2.93
CA PRO A 180 2.63 -8.82 2.71
C PRO A 180 3.41 -9.10 4.02
N ARG A 181 4.07 -10.26 4.08
CA ARG A 181 5.07 -10.55 5.13
C ARG A 181 6.46 -10.12 4.65
N ILE A 182 7.14 -9.26 5.41
CA ILE A 182 8.57 -8.96 5.23
C ILE A 182 9.36 -10.24 5.54
N PRO A 183 10.13 -10.79 4.58
CA PRO A 183 11.01 -11.90 4.88
C PRO A 183 12.04 -11.47 5.94
N PRO A 184 12.40 -12.33 6.90
CA PRO A 184 13.53 -12.05 7.78
C PRO A 184 14.77 -11.80 6.92
N ARG A 185 15.59 -10.79 7.28
CA ARG A 185 16.86 -10.53 6.59
C ARG A 185 17.63 -11.83 6.51
N ASP A 186 17.98 -12.26 5.30
CA ASP A 186 19.05 -13.23 5.16
C ASP A 186 20.32 -12.57 5.75
N SER A 187 20.91 -13.25 6.71
CA SER A 187 22.13 -12.82 7.39
C SER A 187 23.38 -13.24 6.63
N THR A 188 23.23 -13.81 5.43
CA THR A 188 24.35 -14.06 4.53
C THR A 188 24.98 -12.73 4.09
N PRO A 189 26.29 -12.53 4.32
CA PRO A 189 27.01 -11.43 3.70
C PRO A 189 26.88 -11.58 2.18
N ARG A 190 26.48 -10.51 1.49
CA ARG A 190 26.59 -10.51 0.02
C ARG A 190 28.07 -10.69 -0.33
N PRO A 191 28.40 -11.56 -1.31
CA PRO A 191 29.77 -11.66 -1.80
C PRO A 191 30.22 -10.30 -2.37
N PRO A 192 31.54 -10.04 -2.34
CA PRO A 192 32.13 -8.76 -2.70
C PRO A 192 31.78 -8.33 -4.13
#